data_AF-A0A067P9J6-F1
#
_entry.id   AF-A0A067P9J6-F1
#
_cell.length_a   1.000
_cell.length_b   1.000
_cell.length_c   1.000
_cell.angle_alpha   90.00
_cell.angle_beta   90.00
_cell.angle_gamma   90.00
#
_symmetry.space_group_name_H-M   'P 1'
#
loop_
_entity.id
_entity.type
_entity.pdbx_description
1 polymer ?
#
loop_
_entity_poly.entity_id
_entity_poly.type
_entity_poly.pdbx_seq_one_letter_code
_entity_poly.pdbx_strand_id
1 'polypeptide(L)'
;SSPPAPSPSHLGHFLTYAQDHLGVCNALSCEDKMAEHSYGPDILHKVPKADLTALKIPAGDVIRLQNGSQKWWKGPDVKRK
;
A
#
# COMPACT_ATOMS: atom_id res chain seq x y z
N SER A 1 -9.06 -16.03 14.85
CA SER A 1 -7.76 -15.61 14.27
C SER A 1 -7.70 -14.11 14.24
N SER A 2 -6.70 -13.51 14.89
CA SER A 2 -6.42 -12.08 14.77
C SER A 2 -5.95 -11.76 13.35
N PRO A 3 -6.24 -10.57 12.79
CA PRO A 3 -5.60 -10.14 11.56
C PRO A 3 -4.08 -10.14 11.76
N PRO A 4 -3.28 -10.48 10.73
CA PRO A 4 -1.83 -10.30 10.81
C PRO A 4 -1.56 -8.86 11.20
N ALA A 5 -0.73 -8.64 12.23
CA ALA A 5 -0.29 -7.29 12.57
C ALA A 5 0.34 -6.65 11.32
N PRO A 6 0.08 -5.36 11.03
CA PRO A 6 0.74 -4.66 9.95
C PRO A 6 2.24 -4.61 10.26
N SER A 7 2.98 -5.57 9.72
CA SER A 7 4.44 -5.58 9.78
C SER A 7 4.98 -4.72 8.64
N PRO A 8 6.11 -4.01 8.83
CA PRO A 8 6.82 -3.31 7.77
C PRO A 8 7.06 -4.18 6.53
N SER A 9 7.22 -5.49 6.72
CA SER A 9 7.31 -6.47 5.64
C SER A 9 6.11 -6.47 4.69
N HIS A 10 4.90 -6.16 5.13
CA HIS A 10 3.73 -6.13 4.24
C HIS A 10 3.70 -4.88 3.36
N LEU A 11 4.27 -3.76 3.81
CA LEU A 11 4.29 -2.52 3.02
C LEU A 11 5.23 -2.66 1.82
N GLY A 12 6.48 -3.09 2.03
CA GLY A 12 7.44 -3.31 0.93
C GLY A 12 6.96 -4.35 -0.09
N HIS A 13 6.34 -5.45 0.37
CA HIS A 13 5.74 -6.46 -0.52
C HIS A 13 4.57 -5.89 -1.34
N PHE A 14 3.71 -5.08 -0.71
CA PHE A 14 2.62 -4.43 -1.41
C PHE A 14 3.12 -3.40 -2.43
N LEU A 15 4.16 -2.62 -2.10
CA LEU A 15 4.73 -1.63 -3.02
C LEU A 15 5.41 -2.29 -4.22
N THR A 16 6.09 -3.42 -4.01
CA THR A 16 6.61 -4.25 -5.10
C THR A 16 5.47 -4.71 -6.02
N TYR A 17 4.39 -5.24 -5.43
CA TYR A 17 3.20 -5.60 -6.20
C TYR A 17 2.59 -4.41 -6.95
N ALA A 18 2.53 -3.23 -6.33
CA ALA A 18 1.99 -2.03 -6.95
C ALA A 18 2.81 -1.55 -8.15
N GLN A 19 4.13 -1.66 -8.07
CA GLN A 19 5.03 -1.36 -9.16
C GLN A 19 4.86 -2.34 -10.33
N ASP A 20 4.85 -3.64 -10.03
CA ASP A 20 4.84 -4.69 -11.05
C ASP A 20 3.46 -4.89 -11.70
N HIS A 21 2.37 -4.69 -10.95
CA HIS A 21 1.02 -5.10 -11.37
C HIS A 21 0.00 -3.96 -11.44
N LEU A 22 0.20 -2.87 -10.71
CA LEU A 22 -0.74 -1.75 -10.67
C LEU A 22 -0.28 -0.55 -11.51
N GLY A 23 0.95 -0.58 -12.03
CA GLY A 23 1.53 0.51 -12.83
C GLY A 23 1.87 1.74 -11.99
N VAL A 24 2.20 1.55 -10.70
CA VAL A 24 2.68 2.63 -9.83
C VAL A 24 4.19 2.77 -10.00
N CYS A 25 4.62 3.76 -10.77
CA CYS A 25 6.04 3.98 -11.02
C CYS A 25 6.76 4.35 -9.72
N ASN A 26 7.92 3.72 -9.46
CA ASN A 26 8.74 3.97 -8.29
C ASN A 26 7.99 3.79 -6.95
N ALA A 27 7.06 2.84 -6.84
CA ALA A 27 6.27 2.62 -5.63
C ALA A 27 7.12 2.48 -4.36
N LEU A 28 8.25 1.76 -4.44
CA LEU A 28 9.20 1.57 -3.32
C LEU A 28 9.79 2.89 -2.81
N SER A 29 9.90 3.94 -3.64
CA SER A 29 10.42 5.25 -3.20
C SER A 29 9.51 5.96 -2.20
N CYS A 30 8.27 5.48 -2.04
CA CYS A 30 7.30 6.03 -1.10
C CYS A 30 7.23 5.22 0.20
N GLU A 31 8.00 4.12 0.33
CA GLU A 31 7.95 3.21 1.48
C GLU A 31 8.25 3.94 2.79
N ASP A 32 9.37 4.65 2.88
CA ASP A 32 9.78 5.36 4.11
C ASP A 32 8.72 6.36 4.57
N LYS A 33 8.18 7.15 3.63
CA LYS A 33 7.14 8.15 3.92
C LYS A 33 5.85 7.49 4.39
N MET A 34 5.45 6.40 3.75
CA MET A 34 4.25 5.66 4.16
C MET A 34 4.45 4.99 5.51
N ALA A 35 5.64 4.46 5.79
CA ALA A 35 6.01 3.86 7.07
C ALA A 35 6.02 4.89 8.21
N GLU A 36 6.55 6.10 7.98
CA GLU A 36 6.55 7.20 8.95
C GLU A 36 5.12 7.56 9.41
N HIS A 37 4.17 7.54 8.48
CA HIS A 37 2.75 7.79 8.76
C HIS A 37 1.96 6.53 9.18
N SER A 38 2.62 5.39 9.34
CA SER A 38 1.99 4.10 9.64
C SER A 38 0.93 3.67 8.61
N TYR A 39 1.09 4.06 7.35
CA TYR A 39 0.20 3.70 6.24
C TYR A 39 0.54 2.32 5.70
N GLY A 40 -0.11 1.31 6.27
CA GLY A 40 -0.07 -0.06 5.76
C GLY A 40 -1.11 -0.35 4.66
N PRO A 41 -0.92 -1.42 3.87
CA PRO A 41 -1.86 -1.83 2.82
C PRO A 41 -3.25 -2.18 3.36
N ASP A 42 -3.35 -2.60 4.62
CA ASP A 42 -4.59 -2.94 5.33
C ASP A 42 -5.52 -1.73 5.52
N ILE A 43 -4.95 -0.55 5.79
CA ILE A 43 -5.71 0.69 6.00
C ILE A 43 -5.65 1.67 4.83
N LEU A 44 -4.80 1.45 3.83
CA LEU A 44 -4.52 2.44 2.77
C LEU A 44 -5.77 2.96 2.05
N HIS A 45 -6.75 2.09 1.83
CA HIS A 45 -8.05 2.43 1.23
C HIS A 45 -8.93 3.38 2.06
N LYS A 46 -8.62 3.55 3.35
CA LYS A 46 -9.31 4.47 4.26
C LYS A 46 -8.56 5.79 4.44
N VAL A 47 -7.28 5.84 4.05
CA VAL A 47 -6.48 7.06 4.16
C VAL A 47 -7.06 8.11 3.21
N PRO A 48 -7.31 9.35 3.65
CA PRO A 48 -7.72 10.43 2.76
C PRO A 48 -6.75 10.60 1.59
N LYS A 49 -7.29 10.79 0.38
CA LYS A 49 -6.45 11.02 -0.82
C LYS A 49 -5.53 12.22 -0.63
N ALA A 50 -6.00 13.25 0.06
CA ALA A 50 -5.24 14.46 0.36
C ALA A 50 -3.93 14.13 1.12
N ASP A 51 -4.00 13.25 2.11
CA ASP A 51 -2.84 12.87 2.93
C ASP A 51 -1.80 12.12 2.08
N LEU A 52 -2.24 11.20 1.22
CA LEU A 52 -1.35 10.48 0.30
C LEU A 52 -0.75 11.40 -0.76
N THR A 53 -1.50 12.37 -1.27
CA THR A 53 -0.96 13.38 -2.19
C THR A 53 0.02 14.33 -1.51
N ALA A 54 -0.13 14.58 -0.20
CA ALA A 54 0.83 15.38 0.57
C ALA A 54 2.22 14.71 0.64
N LEU A 55 2.28 13.38 0.54
CA LEU A 55 3.53 12.60 0.42
C LEU A 55 4.24 12.75 -0.94
N LYS A 56 3.66 13.57 -1.84
CA LYS A 56 4.08 13.77 -3.25
C LYS A 56 3.81 12.57 -4.15
N ILE A 57 2.86 11.71 -3.78
CA ILE A 57 2.39 10.61 -4.64
C ILE A 57 1.41 11.19 -5.67
N PRO A 58 1.58 10.90 -6.99
CA PRO A 58 0.65 11.34 -8.01
C PRO A 58 -0.77 10.84 -7.74
N ALA A 59 -1.79 11.68 -8.00
CA ALA A 59 -3.19 11.33 -7.69
C ALA A 59 -3.67 10.02 -8.37
N GLY A 60 -3.18 9.74 -9.59
CA GLY A 60 -3.46 8.47 -10.28
C GLY A 60 -2.87 7.26 -9.55
N ASP A 61 -1.66 7.41 -9.01
CA ASP A 61 -0.99 6.37 -8.24
C ASP A 61 -1.63 6.18 -6.87
N VAL A 62 -2.10 7.26 -6.24
CA VAL A 62 -2.95 7.17 -5.03
C VAL A 62 -4.18 6.30 -5.29
N ILE A 63 -4.88 6.51 -6.40
CA ILE A 63 -6.07 5.70 -6.76
C ILE A 63 -5.69 4.23 -6.98
N ARG A 64 -4.59 3.96 -7.68
CA ARG A 64 -4.08 2.59 -7.91
C ARG A 64 -3.72 1.91 -6.60
N LEU A 65 -2.98 2.60 -5.73
CA LEU A 65 -2.57 2.11 -4.42
C LEU A 65 -3.79 1.79 -3.55
N GLN A 66 -4.76 2.70 -3.43
CA GLN A 66 -5.96 2.47 -2.61
C GLN A 66 -6.81 1.29 -3.11
N ASN A 67 -7.07 1.24 -4.42
CA ASN A 67 -7.86 0.15 -5.02
C ASN A 67 -7.11 -1.18 -4.99
N GLY A 68 -5.80 -1.14 -5.19
CA GLY A 68 -4.91 -2.28 -5.17
C GLY A 68 -4.73 -2.86 -3.78
N SER A 69 -4.65 -2.03 -2.74
CA SER A 69 -4.40 -2.49 -1.37
C SER A 69 -5.53 -3.38 -0.86
N GLN A 70 -6.80 -3.03 -1.11
CA GLN A 70 -7.92 -3.89 -0.73
C GLN A 70 -7.91 -5.24 -1.45
N LYS A 71 -7.57 -5.23 -2.75
CA LYS A 71 -7.51 -6.46 -3.56
C LYS A 71 -6.36 -7.35 -3.11
N TRP A 72 -5.19 -6.76 -2.87
CA TRP A 72 -4.00 -7.44 -2.41
C TRP A 72 -4.20 -8.01 -1.00
N TRP A 73 -4.74 -7.21 -0.07
CA TRP A 73 -5.03 -7.62 1.30
C TRP A 73 -6.03 -8.79 1.40
N LYS A 74 -7.01 -8.83 0.48
CA LYS A 74 -8.00 -9.92 0.38
C LYS A 74 -7.54 -11.07 -0.53
N GLY A 75 -6.40 -10.92 -1.20
CA GLY A 75 -5.87 -11.86 -2.18
C GLY A 75 -5.31 -13.13 -1.53
N PRO A 76 -5.16 -14.21 -2.31
CA PRO A 76 -4.62 -15.48 -1.81
C PRO A 76 -3.18 -15.36 -1.29
N ASP A 77 -2.42 -14.35 -1.72
CA ASP A 77 -1.02 -14.13 -1.31
C ASP A 77 -0.86 -13.67 0.14
N VAL A 78 -1.82 -12.93 0.72
CA VAL A 78 -1.78 -12.52 2.14
C VAL A 78 -2.14 -13.68 3.08
N LYS A 79 -2.69 -14.78 2.55
CA LYS A 79 -2.97 -15.99 3.32
C LYS A 79 -1.77 -16.95 3.45
N ARG A 80 -0.61 -16.63 2.88
CA ARG A 80 0.56 -17.51 3.00
C ARG A 80 1.39 -17.17 4.24
N LYS A 81 0.93 -17.80 5.34
CA LYS A 81 1.60 -18.26 6.58
C LYS A 81 2.51 -17.30 7.34
#